data_AF-A0A3N2MSD2-F1
#
_entry.id   AF-A0A3N2MSD2-F1
#
_cell.length_a   1.000
_cell.length_b   1.000
_cell.length_c   1.000
_cell.angle_alpha   90.00
_cell.angle_beta   90.00
_cell.angle_gamma   90.00
#
_symmetry.space_group_name_H-M   'P 1'
#
loop_
_entity.id
_entity.type
_entity.pdbx_description
1 polymer ?
#
loop_
_entity_poly.entity_id
_entity_poly.type
_entity_poly.pdbx_seq_one_letter_code
_entity_poly.pdbx_strand_id
1 'polypeptide(L)'
;MNMEINKDFVASVIIKDNGLLEYVEIKIPKRNQHILSKMKDMCENPNRTILDLQEIAASLIISKEEHNVCLPYEYYASYIHAPKLPENISFADYSKMCNEKKNELLKEKDDAEEKGEPFDVERELEKFISMLKYNYMRAISDYVDADEYMAVFESVKCNDTHKMYSSENIGWTTFIYPISDNVKFEVRTNFGYGRSAYFRVNLLYKGIQIIPYSDVVKYYFANMQDLCQFTRQYRPRRESWQISLNFVVETTNLAHANPEQFVKTWIKNELEEMMKGLRRLNDNVKAEIENFEKTPNPSADHFICVRNINHQDIQDYKAYPKEMAAAYKAYKISGALNFLDNLSQLSEVYTFVGDYISELKQINMAILPEIEIVISNIENTLTELRGQLDALKSKKEALEKKMEPFIKTLEGLKEKKDSSLWWSITDNFKKLNPQYCKMIDEKEEIQKRINEITYIIYKRENFKQNLEESRKLIIEKATN
;
A
#
# COMPACT_ATOMS: atom_id res chain seq x y z
N MET A 1 -0.71 -29.38 -0.38
CA MET A 1 -1.21 -28.31 0.49
C MET A 1 0.01 -27.45 0.79
N ASN A 2 0.05 -26.19 0.35
CA ASN A 2 1.21 -25.33 0.58
C ASN A 2 1.15 -24.86 2.04
N MET A 3 2.20 -25.12 2.83
CA MET A 3 2.30 -24.63 4.21
C MET A 3 2.46 -23.11 4.21
N GLU A 4 1.85 -22.44 5.18
CA GLU A 4 1.85 -20.98 5.30
C GLU A 4 2.70 -20.51 6.50
N ILE A 5 3.57 -19.54 6.25
CA ILE A 5 4.45 -18.93 7.26
C ILE A 5 3.59 -18.30 8.36
N ASN A 6 3.99 -18.52 9.61
CA ASN A 6 3.36 -18.11 10.85
C ASN A 6 1.95 -18.70 11.12
N LYS A 7 1.42 -19.56 10.25
CA LYS A 7 0.22 -20.38 10.54
C LYS A 7 0.57 -21.84 10.78
N ASP A 8 1.42 -22.39 9.91
CA ASP A 8 1.86 -23.80 9.96
C ASP A 8 3.28 -23.95 10.49
N PHE A 9 4.12 -22.92 10.33
CA PHE A 9 5.50 -22.91 10.82
C PHE A 9 6.01 -21.48 11.03
N VAL A 10 6.95 -21.29 11.96
CA VAL A 10 7.75 -20.06 12.06
C VAL A 10 8.96 -20.21 11.15
N ALA A 11 9.18 -19.26 10.26
CA ALA A 11 10.37 -19.22 9.40
C ALA A 11 11.53 -18.56 10.17
N SER A 12 12.72 -19.14 10.12
CA SER A 12 13.88 -18.61 10.84
C SER A 12 15.17 -18.81 10.06
N VAL A 13 16.16 -17.97 10.37
CA VAL A 13 17.56 -18.15 10.01
C VAL A 13 18.32 -18.62 11.25
N ILE A 14 19.05 -19.72 11.14
CA ILE A 14 19.92 -20.23 12.19
C ILE A 14 21.39 -20.12 11.80
N ILE A 15 22.28 -20.08 12.79
CA ILE A 15 23.72 -20.24 12.58
C ILE A 15 24.12 -21.71 12.76
N LYS A 16 24.87 -22.26 11.80
CA LYS A 16 25.47 -23.59 11.86
C LYS A 16 26.80 -23.57 12.61
N ASP A 17 27.28 -24.75 12.99
CA ASP A 17 28.58 -24.92 13.66
C ASP A 17 29.76 -24.37 12.85
N ASN A 18 29.65 -24.35 11.52
CA ASN A 18 30.65 -23.78 10.62
C ASN A 18 30.55 -22.25 10.46
N GLY A 19 29.68 -21.58 11.21
CA GLY A 19 29.46 -20.14 11.17
C GLY A 19 28.56 -19.65 10.03
N LEU A 20 28.12 -20.53 9.13
CA LEU A 20 27.22 -20.16 8.03
C LEU A 20 25.77 -20.16 8.49
N LEU A 21 24.97 -19.30 7.85
CA LEU A 21 23.54 -19.21 8.08
C LEU A 21 22.76 -20.19 7.20
N GLU A 22 21.61 -20.64 7.71
CA GLU A 22 20.64 -21.45 6.97
C GLU A 22 19.21 -21.06 7.31
N TYR A 23 18.33 -21.09 6.31
CA TYR A 23 16.89 -20.97 6.48
C TYR A 23 16.29 -22.28 6.98
N VAL A 24 15.45 -22.22 8.01
CA VAL A 24 14.74 -23.36 8.59
C VAL A 24 13.28 -23.03 8.88
N GLU A 25 12.45 -24.07 8.88
CA GLU A 25 11.02 -23.99 9.17
C GLU A 25 10.71 -24.73 10.47
N ILE A 26 10.25 -23.99 11.49
CA ILE A 26 9.91 -24.55 12.79
C ILE A 26 8.40 -24.78 12.84
N LYS A 27 7.98 -26.03 12.77
CA LYS A 27 6.55 -26.40 12.74
C LYS A 27 5.79 -25.87 13.95
N ILE A 28 4.61 -25.31 13.71
CA ILE A 28 3.63 -24.95 14.73
C ILE A 28 2.77 -26.19 15.00
N PRO A 29 2.88 -26.81 16.20
CA PRO A 29 2.11 -28.00 16.50
C PRO A 29 0.65 -27.65 16.72
N LYS A 30 -0.25 -28.25 15.93
CA LYS A 30 -1.70 -28.10 16.05
C LYS A 30 -2.27 -29.00 17.16
N ARG A 31 -1.88 -28.73 18.40
CA ARG A 31 -2.18 -29.56 19.60
C ARG A 31 -3.69 -29.66 19.84
N ASN A 32 -4.41 -28.57 19.56
CA ASN A 32 -5.82 -28.44 19.85
C ASN A 32 -6.75 -28.79 18.66
N GLN A 33 -6.20 -29.22 17.51
CA GLN A 33 -6.96 -29.44 16.28
C GLN A 33 -8.11 -30.44 16.45
N HIS A 34 -7.89 -31.52 17.21
CA HIS A 34 -8.92 -32.53 17.46
C HIS A 34 -10.10 -31.96 18.28
N ILE A 35 -9.83 -31.08 19.24
CA ILE A 35 -10.84 -30.39 20.05
C ILE A 35 -11.61 -29.40 19.17
N LEU A 36 -10.90 -28.58 18.38
CA LEU A 36 -11.51 -27.62 17.47
C LEU A 36 -12.41 -28.29 16.42
N SER A 37 -11.99 -29.45 15.87
CA SER A 37 -12.83 -30.22 14.95
C SER A 37 -14.12 -30.69 15.61
N LYS A 38 -14.04 -31.21 16.85
CA LYS A 38 -15.21 -31.63 17.61
C LYS A 38 -16.15 -30.45 17.91
N MET A 39 -15.60 -29.30 18.28
CA MET A 39 -16.40 -28.09 18.53
C MET A 39 -17.10 -27.59 17.26
N LYS A 40 -16.45 -27.71 16.09
CA LYS A 40 -17.06 -27.39 14.80
C LYS A 40 -18.26 -28.29 14.50
N ASP A 41 -18.13 -29.60 14.69
CA ASP A 41 -19.25 -30.54 14.52
C ASP A 41 -20.41 -30.21 15.49
N MET A 42 -20.11 -29.72 16.69
CA MET A 42 -21.12 -29.25 17.65
C MET A 42 -21.83 -27.96 17.22
N CYS A 43 -21.20 -27.10 16.42
CA CYS A 43 -21.84 -25.90 15.87
C CYS A 43 -23.02 -26.29 14.96
N GLU A 44 -22.87 -27.34 14.17
CA GLU A 44 -23.87 -27.83 13.22
C GLU A 44 -25.00 -28.63 13.90
N ASN A 45 -24.78 -29.10 15.13
CA ASN A 45 -25.77 -29.89 15.86
C ASN A 45 -26.83 -28.99 16.55
N PRO A 46 -28.14 -29.12 16.22
CA PRO A 46 -29.19 -28.29 16.82
C PRO A 46 -29.42 -28.57 18.30
N ASN A 47 -29.03 -29.75 18.80
CA ASN A 47 -29.16 -30.12 20.22
C ASN A 47 -27.99 -29.61 21.09
N ARG A 48 -27.10 -28.80 20.52
CA ARG A 48 -25.94 -28.21 21.21
C ARG A 48 -26.07 -26.70 21.24
N THR A 49 -25.64 -26.14 22.35
CA THR A 49 -25.63 -24.71 22.65
C THR A 49 -24.19 -24.20 22.79
N ILE A 50 -24.02 -22.89 22.92
CA ILE A 50 -22.73 -22.29 23.26
C ILE A 50 -22.16 -22.80 24.60
N LEU A 51 -23.01 -23.17 25.56
CA LEU A 51 -22.57 -23.70 26.86
C LEU A 51 -21.85 -25.04 26.70
N ASP A 52 -22.34 -25.92 25.80
CA ASP A 52 -21.67 -27.17 25.46
C ASP A 52 -20.29 -26.93 24.82
N LEU A 53 -20.18 -25.89 23.98
CA LEU A 53 -18.90 -25.51 23.37
C LEU A 53 -17.92 -25.01 24.45
N GLN A 54 -18.37 -24.19 25.39
CA GLN A 54 -17.55 -23.68 26.50
C GLN A 54 -17.03 -24.81 27.40
N GLU A 55 -17.84 -25.84 27.64
CA GLU A 55 -17.41 -27.02 28.41
C GLU A 55 -16.27 -27.76 27.71
N ILE A 56 -16.38 -27.97 26.39
CA ILE A 56 -15.31 -28.59 25.61
C ILE A 56 -14.08 -27.68 25.52
N ALA A 57 -14.27 -26.37 25.38
CA ALA A 57 -13.18 -25.40 25.32
C ALA A 57 -12.32 -25.41 26.60
N ALA A 58 -12.87 -25.79 27.75
CA ALA A 58 -12.11 -25.94 28.99
C ALA A 58 -11.03 -27.05 28.93
N SER A 59 -11.09 -27.94 27.93
CA SER A 59 -10.07 -28.97 27.69
C SER A 59 -8.93 -28.51 26.76
N LEU A 60 -9.00 -27.29 26.21
CA LEU A 60 -7.95 -26.73 25.36
C LEU A 60 -6.67 -26.51 26.16
N ILE A 61 -5.52 -26.82 25.53
CA ILE A 61 -4.19 -26.55 26.06
C ILE A 61 -3.74 -25.23 25.45
N ILE A 62 -4.09 -24.14 26.12
CA ILE A 62 -3.80 -22.76 25.70
C ILE A 62 -3.32 -21.91 26.88
N SER A 63 -2.52 -20.87 26.60
CA SER A 63 -2.22 -19.84 27.61
C SER A 63 -3.42 -18.93 27.85
N LYS A 64 -3.31 -18.03 28.83
CA LYS A 64 -4.29 -16.95 29.09
C LYS A 64 -3.68 -15.56 28.81
N GLU A 65 -2.66 -15.53 27.95
CA GLU A 65 -1.92 -14.30 27.63
C GLU A 65 -2.58 -13.57 26.46
N GLU A 66 -2.31 -12.27 26.36
CA GLU A 66 -2.71 -11.47 25.21
C GLU A 66 -1.70 -11.65 24.08
N HIS A 67 -2.20 -11.98 22.88
CA HIS A 67 -1.35 -12.25 21.72
C HIS A 67 -1.46 -11.12 20.71
N ASN A 68 -0.51 -10.18 20.71
CA ASN A 68 -0.49 -9.05 19.78
C ASN A 68 0.00 -9.45 18.38
N VAL A 69 -0.78 -10.29 17.69
CA VAL A 69 -0.44 -10.92 16.41
C VAL A 69 -1.49 -10.66 15.34
N CYS A 70 -1.08 -10.59 14.07
CA CYS A 70 -1.99 -10.31 12.95
C CYS A 70 -2.98 -11.44 12.65
N LEU A 71 -2.72 -12.67 13.08
CA LEU A 71 -3.65 -13.79 12.91
C LEU A 71 -5.07 -13.41 13.40
N PRO A 72 -6.14 -13.83 12.69
CA PRO A 72 -6.14 -14.59 11.44
C PRO A 72 -5.98 -13.73 10.17
N TYR A 73 -5.80 -12.42 10.32
CA TYR A 73 -5.78 -11.45 9.21
C TYR A 73 -4.46 -11.44 8.43
N GLU A 74 -4.50 -10.92 7.20
CA GLU A 74 -3.30 -10.57 6.44
C GLU A 74 -2.62 -9.32 6.99
N TYR A 75 -1.31 -9.17 6.78
CA TYR A 75 -0.55 -8.01 7.30
C TYR A 75 -1.00 -6.67 6.70
N TYR A 76 -1.58 -6.67 5.50
CA TYR A 76 -2.17 -5.48 4.85
C TYR A 76 -3.65 -5.25 5.20
N ALA A 77 -4.23 -6.02 6.12
CA ALA A 77 -5.58 -5.74 6.59
C ALA A 77 -5.62 -4.42 7.38
N SER A 78 -6.79 -3.78 7.44
CA SER A 78 -7.00 -2.50 8.13
C SER A 78 -7.79 -2.73 9.42
N TYR A 79 -7.49 -1.94 10.47
CA TYR A 79 -8.25 -1.95 11.72
C TYR A 79 -8.39 -3.35 12.35
N ILE A 80 -7.32 -4.14 12.27
CA ILE A 80 -7.32 -5.47 12.88
C ILE A 80 -7.12 -5.36 14.38
N HIS A 81 -7.70 -6.32 15.10
CA HIS A 81 -7.52 -6.47 16.53
C HIS A 81 -6.84 -7.80 16.80
N ALA A 82 -5.95 -7.81 17.80
CA ALA A 82 -5.37 -9.02 18.35
C ALA A 82 -6.46 -10.05 18.71
N PRO A 83 -6.25 -11.35 18.44
CA PRO A 83 -7.15 -12.40 18.91
C PRO A 83 -7.33 -12.34 20.41
N LYS A 84 -8.59 -12.45 20.85
CA LYS A 84 -8.95 -12.46 22.27
C LYS A 84 -9.59 -13.78 22.62
N LEU A 85 -9.19 -14.33 23.77
CA LEU A 85 -9.86 -15.47 24.36
C LEU A 85 -11.33 -15.07 24.62
N PRO A 86 -12.33 -15.74 24.01
CA PRO A 86 -13.72 -15.39 24.23
C PRO A 86 -14.11 -15.60 25.70
N GLU A 87 -14.89 -14.66 26.24
CA GLU A 87 -15.46 -14.78 27.57
C GLU A 87 -16.55 -15.85 27.59
N ASN A 88 -16.56 -16.66 28.65
CA ASN A 88 -17.62 -17.65 28.86
C ASN A 88 -18.86 -16.96 29.44
N ILE A 89 -20.03 -17.26 28.87
CA ILE A 89 -21.31 -16.82 29.42
C ILE A 89 -21.87 -17.82 30.42
N SER A 90 -22.57 -17.33 31.45
CA SER A 90 -23.24 -18.18 32.42
C SER A 90 -24.54 -18.76 31.84
N PHE A 91 -25.06 -19.84 32.44
CA PHE A 91 -26.38 -20.38 32.08
C PHE A 91 -27.50 -19.34 32.26
N ALA A 92 -27.40 -18.51 33.30
CA ALA A 92 -28.38 -17.45 33.56
C ALA A 92 -28.35 -16.38 32.46
N ASP A 93 -27.16 -15.94 32.05
CA ASP A 93 -27.00 -14.96 30.97
C ASP A 93 -27.44 -15.53 29.62
N TYR A 94 -27.05 -16.78 29.30
CA TYR A 94 -27.53 -17.47 28.11
C TYR A 94 -29.06 -17.56 28.07
N SER A 95 -29.68 -18.00 29.16
CA SER A 95 -31.14 -18.11 29.25
C SER A 95 -31.81 -16.74 29.09
N LYS A 96 -31.22 -15.70 29.69
CA LYS A 96 -31.68 -14.32 29.55
C LYS A 96 -31.60 -13.85 28.09
N MET A 97 -30.47 -14.03 27.43
CA MET A 97 -30.27 -13.68 26.01
C MET A 97 -31.30 -14.36 25.10
N CYS A 98 -31.54 -15.66 25.30
CA CYS A 98 -32.52 -16.41 24.52
C CYS A 98 -33.96 -15.91 24.76
N ASN A 99 -34.32 -15.63 26.01
CA ASN A 99 -35.65 -15.11 26.34
C ASN A 99 -35.87 -13.68 25.80
N GLU A 100 -34.87 -12.81 25.93
CA GLU A 100 -34.90 -11.47 25.36
C GLU A 100 -35.05 -11.53 23.84
N LYS A 101 -34.25 -12.35 23.15
CA LYS A 101 -34.38 -12.51 21.70
C LYS A 101 -35.72 -13.10 21.30
N LYS A 102 -36.24 -14.08 22.03
CA LYS A 102 -37.57 -14.65 21.77
C LYS A 102 -38.67 -13.60 21.91
N ASN A 103 -38.60 -12.73 22.92
CA ASN A 103 -39.57 -11.64 23.10
C ASN A 103 -39.48 -10.59 21.98
N GLU A 104 -38.29 -10.29 21.47
CA GLU A 104 -38.12 -9.44 20.28
C GLU A 104 -38.76 -10.08 19.04
N LEU A 105 -38.46 -11.34 18.78
CA LEU A 105 -38.99 -12.09 17.64
C LEU A 105 -40.51 -12.25 17.68
N LEU A 106 -41.10 -12.35 18.88
CA LEU A 106 -42.56 -12.36 19.04
C LEU A 106 -43.19 -11.02 18.61
N LYS A 107 -42.55 -9.88 18.91
CA LYS A 107 -43.02 -8.57 18.43
C LYS A 107 -42.84 -8.42 16.92
N GLU A 108 -41.71 -8.86 16.39
CA GLU A 108 -41.45 -8.87 14.94
C GLU A 108 -42.48 -9.75 14.20
N LYS A 109 -42.89 -10.86 14.81
CA LYS A 109 -43.95 -11.72 14.29
C LYS A 109 -45.29 -11.00 14.24
N ASP A 110 -45.70 -10.31 15.31
CA ASP A 110 -46.95 -9.55 15.34
C ASP A 110 -46.98 -8.50 14.20
N ASP A 111 -45.87 -7.76 14.01
CA ASP A 111 -45.72 -6.78 12.93
C ASP A 111 -45.74 -7.42 11.52
N ALA A 112 -45.21 -8.63 11.37
CA ALA A 112 -45.20 -9.38 10.11
C ALA A 112 -46.59 -9.94 9.77
N GLU A 113 -47.33 -10.42 10.76
CA GLU A 113 -48.71 -10.89 10.61
C GLU A 113 -49.64 -9.75 10.17
N GLU A 114 -49.48 -8.53 10.70
CA GLU A 114 -50.21 -7.35 10.24
C GLU A 114 -49.95 -6.99 8.77
N LYS A 115 -48.77 -7.35 8.24
CA LYS A 115 -48.36 -7.13 6.83
C LYS A 115 -48.66 -8.32 5.93
N GLY A 116 -49.17 -9.44 6.46
CA GLY A 116 -49.44 -10.67 5.72
C GLY A 116 -48.18 -11.46 5.33
N GLU A 117 -47.07 -11.28 6.05
CA GLU A 117 -45.80 -11.96 5.78
C GLU A 117 -45.63 -13.19 6.69
N PRO A 118 -45.16 -14.35 6.18
CA PRO A 118 -44.93 -15.52 7.02
C PRO A 118 -43.67 -15.36 7.88
N PHE A 119 -43.79 -15.60 9.19
CA PHE A 119 -42.69 -15.50 10.16
C PHE A 119 -42.65 -16.69 11.12
N ASP A 120 -41.45 -17.27 11.33
CA ASP A 120 -41.23 -18.44 12.20
C ASP A 120 -40.23 -18.10 13.31
N VAL A 121 -40.75 -17.83 14.51
CA VAL A 121 -39.98 -17.42 15.69
C VAL A 121 -38.95 -18.47 16.07
N GLU A 122 -39.29 -19.76 15.96
CA GLU A 122 -38.41 -20.81 16.48
C GLU A 122 -37.25 -21.03 15.53
N ARG A 123 -37.49 -20.93 14.21
CA ARG A 123 -36.43 -20.93 13.20
C ARG A 123 -35.50 -19.72 13.34
N GLU A 124 -36.01 -18.53 13.59
CA GLU A 124 -35.15 -17.35 13.81
C GLU A 124 -34.36 -17.45 15.12
N LEU A 125 -34.95 -18.04 16.17
CA LEU A 125 -34.26 -18.32 17.43
C LEU A 125 -33.13 -19.36 17.24
N GLU A 126 -33.36 -20.40 16.44
CA GLU A 126 -32.33 -21.38 16.05
C GLU A 126 -31.15 -20.72 15.32
N LYS A 127 -31.43 -19.77 14.41
CA LYS A 127 -30.37 -18.98 13.75
C LYS A 127 -29.59 -18.13 14.74
N PHE A 128 -30.27 -17.51 15.71
CA PHE A 128 -29.62 -16.75 16.78
C PHE A 128 -28.69 -17.64 17.63
N ILE A 129 -29.16 -18.81 18.07
CA ILE A 129 -28.34 -19.78 18.81
C ILE A 129 -27.16 -20.25 17.98
N SER A 130 -27.38 -20.54 16.69
CA SER A 130 -26.32 -20.92 15.76
C SER A 130 -25.28 -19.81 15.63
N MET A 131 -25.71 -18.55 15.51
CA MET A 131 -24.82 -17.39 15.46
C MET A 131 -23.95 -17.30 16.73
N LEU A 132 -24.51 -17.52 17.93
CA LEU A 132 -23.73 -17.54 19.17
C LEU A 132 -22.64 -18.62 19.13
N LYS A 133 -22.97 -19.84 18.70
CA LYS A 133 -22.00 -20.95 18.56
C LYS A 133 -20.88 -20.61 17.58
N TYR A 134 -21.23 -20.14 16.38
CA TYR A 134 -20.24 -19.80 15.35
C TYR A 134 -19.36 -18.62 15.73
N ASN A 135 -19.89 -17.62 16.43
CA ASN A 135 -19.10 -16.49 16.91
C ASN A 135 -18.10 -16.94 17.98
N TYR A 136 -18.52 -17.75 18.95
CA TYR A 136 -17.63 -18.32 19.96
C TYR A 136 -16.56 -19.23 19.33
N MET A 137 -16.98 -20.14 18.42
CA MET A 137 -16.07 -21.05 17.72
C MET A 137 -15.03 -20.31 16.88
N ARG A 138 -15.40 -19.23 16.21
CA ARG A 138 -14.45 -18.38 15.48
C ARG A 138 -13.43 -17.76 16.43
N ALA A 139 -13.92 -17.07 17.47
CA ALA A 139 -13.05 -16.38 18.42
C ALA A 139 -12.06 -17.34 19.13
N ILE A 140 -12.53 -18.51 19.57
CA ILE A 140 -11.65 -19.49 20.22
C ILE A 140 -10.67 -20.12 19.22
N SER A 141 -11.08 -20.39 17.98
CA SER A 141 -10.18 -20.91 16.94
C SER A 141 -9.07 -19.91 16.62
N ASP A 142 -9.43 -18.64 16.42
CA ASP A 142 -8.47 -17.56 16.14
C ASP A 142 -7.48 -17.39 17.31
N TYR A 143 -7.96 -17.48 18.56
CA TYR A 143 -7.11 -17.42 19.75
C TYR A 143 -6.18 -18.63 19.87
N VAL A 144 -6.68 -19.84 19.61
CA VAL A 144 -5.85 -21.07 19.64
C VAL A 144 -4.74 -21.01 18.60
N ASP A 145 -5.04 -20.58 17.37
CA ASP A 145 -4.01 -20.42 16.32
C ASP A 145 -2.93 -19.40 16.74
N ALA A 146 -3.34 -18.29 17.34
CA ALA A 146 -2.42 -17.28 17.87
C ALA A 146 -1.56 -17.82 19.02
N ASP A 147 -2.16 -18.57 19.96
CA ASP A 147 -1.48 -19.15 21.11
C ASP A 147 -0.44 -20.20 20.71
N GLU A 148 -0.81 -21.10 19.79
CA GLU A 148 0.08 -22.13 19.26
C GLU A 148 1.26 -21.51 18.48
N TYR A 149 1.00 -20.45 17.71
CA TYR A 149 2.05 -19.66 17.06
C TYR A 149 2.98 -19.01 18.09
N MET A 150 2.43 -18.29 19.08
CA MET A 150 3.21 -17.55 20.08
C MET A 150 4.09 -18.46 20.92
N ALA A 151 3.61 -19.66 21.28
CA ALA A 151 4.42 -20.65 21.98
C ALA A 151 5.67 -21.04 21.20
N VAL A 152 5.57 -21.21 19.87
CA VAL A 152 6.72 -21.52 19.02
C VAL A 152 7.59 -20.28 18.80
N PHE A 153 6.98 -19.14 18.53
CA PHE A 153 7.69 -17.87 18.31
C PHE A 153 8.57 -17.50 19.51
N GLU A 154 8.05 -17.56 20.74
CA GLU A 154 8.84 -17.25 21.94
C GLU A 154 9.96 -18.29 22.18
N SER A 155 9.75 -19.56 21.80
CA SER A 155 10.80 -20.58 21.87
C SER A 155 11.95 -20.31 20.88
N VAL A 156 11.62 -19.85 19.68
CA VAL A 156 12.59 -19.45 18.64
C VAL A 156 13.35 -18.21 19.08
N LYS A 157 12.63 -17.20 19.58
CA LYS A 157 13.18 -15.92 20.03
C LYS A 157 14.11 -16.04 21.24
N CYS A 158 13.83 -16.96 22.17
CA CYS A 158 14.68 -17.21 23.34
C CYS A 158 15.90 -18.11 23.04
N ASN A 159 16.07 -18.56 21.79
CA ASN A 159 17.17 -19.44 21.41
C ASN A 159 18.19 -18.71 20.53
N ASP A 160 19.38 -18.48 21.07
CA ASP A 160 20.47 -17.74 20.42
C ASP A 160 20.99 -18.35 19.12
N THR A 161 20.66 -19.61 18.81
CA THR A 161 20.97 -20.21 17.51
C THR A 161 20.16 -19.59 16.39
N HIS A 162 18.96 -19.07 16.69
CA HIS A 162 18.10 -18.36 15.74
C HIS A 162 18.52 -16.89 15.68
N LYS A 163 19.04 -16.48 14.52
CA LYS A 163 19.60 -15.14 14.31
C LYS A 163 18.60 -14.13 13.77
N MET A 164 17.55 -14.61 13.11
CA MET A 164 16.45 -13.79 12.60
C MET A 164 15.24 -14.68 12.31
N TYR A 165 14.01 -14.20 12.49
CA TYR A 165 12.80 -15.01 12.36
C TYR A 165 11.59 -14.20 11.91
N SER A 166 10.57 -14.88 11.39
CA SER A 166 9.30 -14.30 10.99
C SER A 166 8.43 -13.94 12.20
N SER A 167 7.69 -12.84 12.07
CA SER A 167 6.87 -12.26 13.14
C SER A 167 5.49 -11.84 12.63
N GLU A 168 4.50 -11.89 13.51
CA GLU A 168 3.11 -11.47 13.30
C GLU A 168 2.77 -10.14 14.02
N ASN A 169 3.73 -9.41 14.58
CA ASN A 169 3.44 -8.26 15.45
C ASN A 169 2.56 -7.19 14.75
N ILE A 170 1.44 -6.84 15.38
CA ILE A 170 0.58 -5.73 14.92
C ILE A 170 1.25 -4.39 15.24
N GLY A 171 1.16 -3.46 14.29
CA GLY A 171 1.59 -2.07 14.46
C GLY A 171 3.08 -1.84 14.29
N TRP A 172 3.53 -0.61 14.56
CA TRP A 172 4.90 -0.19 14.34
C TRP A 172 5.87 -0.97 15.19
N THR A 173 6.68 -1.80 14.52
CA THR A 173 7.70 -2.61 15.19
C THR A 173 9.03 -2.47 14.46
N THR A 174 10.11 -2.39 15.24
CA THR A 174 11.49 -2.45 14.75
C THR A 174 12.20 -3.59 15.44
N PHE A 175 12.70 -4.54 14.66
CA PHE A 175 13.52 -5.65 15.12
C PHE A 175 14.96 -5.41 14.70
N ILE A 176 15.90 -5.62 15.62
CA ILE A 176 17.33 -5.45 15.37
C ILE A 176 18.00 -6.80 15.55
N TYR A 177 18.65 -7.29 14.49
CA TYR A 177 19.30 -8.59 14.42
C TYR A 177 20.81 -8.41 14.19
N PRO A 178 21.62 -8.41 15.26
CA PRO A 178 23.08 -8.43 15.14
C PRO A 178 23.52 -9.83 14.72
N ILE A 179 23.76 -10.02 13.42
CA ILE A 179 24.12 -11.33 12.84
C ILE A 179 25.60 -11.65 13.08
N SER A 180 26.47 -10.65 12.89
CA SER A 180 27.92 -10.71 13.17
C SER A 180 28.47 -9.31 13.42
N ASP A 181 29.77 -9.20 13.76
CA ASP A 181 30.45 -7.90 13.98
C ASP A 181 30.32 -6.94 12.79
N ASN A 182 30.24 -7.48 11.56
CA ASN A 182 30.19 -6.68 10.35
C ASN A 182 28.78 -6.61 9.72
N VAL A 183 27.84 -7.46 10.13
CA VAL A 183 26.52 -7.59 9.48
C VAL A 183 25.42 -7.46 10.52
N LYS A 184 24.57 -6.45 10.33
CA LYS A 184 23.36 -6.23 11.13
C LYS A 184 22.18 -6.08 10.20
N PHE A 185 21.06 -6.69 10.57
CA PHE A 185 19.78 -6.45 9.90
C PHE A 185 18.82 -5.70 10.81
N GLU A 186 18.05 -4.78 10.24
CA GLU A 186 16.90 -4.17 10.89
C GLU A 186 15.65 -4.50 10.07
N VAL A 187 14.61 -4.99 10.73
CA VAL A 187 13.30 -5.18 10.12
C VAL A 187 12.34 -4.18 10.70
N ARG A 188 11.68 -3.40 9.85
CA ARG A 188 10.68 -2.42 10.26
C ARG A 188 9.34 -2.77 9.62
N THR A 189 8.30 -2.86 10.41
CA THR A 189 6.94 -3.18 9.97
C THR A 189 5.91 -2.26 10.63
N ASN A 190 4.71 -2.18 10.05
CA ASN A 190 3.51 -1.61 10.66
C ASN A 190 2.27 -2.42 10.25
N PHE A 191 2.28 -3.73 10.50
CA PHE A 191 1.20 -4.61 10.05
C PHE A 191 -0.15 -4.22 10.68
N GLY A 192 -1.25 -4.44 9.96
CA GLY A 192 -2.60 -4.06 10.38
C GLY A 192 -3.03 -2.63 10.00
N TYR A 193 -2.21 -1.91 9.23
CA TYR A 193 -2.46 -0.52 8.80
C TYR A 193 -2.98 -0.40 7.35
N GLY A 194 -3.60 -1.46 6.82
CA GLY A 194 -4.26 -1.37 5.53
C GLY A 194 -3.31 -1.11 4.36
N ARG A 195 -3.70 -0.17 3.50
CA ARG A 195 -2.88 0.29 2.36
C ARG A 195 -1.57 0.98 2.78
N SER A 196 -1.44 1.38 4.04
CA SER A 196 -0.25 2.01 4.58
C SER A 196 0.70 1.03 5.29
N ALA A 197 0.39 -0.27 5.28
CA ALA A 197 1.26 -1.30 5.83
C ALA A 197 2.54 -1.46 4.99
N TYR A 198 3.68 -1.64 5.64
CA TYR A 198 5.00 -1.83 5.03
C TYR A 198 5.78 -2.95 5.71
N PHE A 199 6.72 -3.51 4.95
CA PHE A 199 7.74 -4.46 5.43
C PHE A 199 9.09 -4.04 4.84
N ARG A 200 9.96 -3.47 5.67
CA ARG A 200 11.29 -2.99 5.28
C ARG A 200 12.38 -3.83 5.94
N VAL A 201 13.41 -4.15 5.17
CA VAL A 201 14.61 -4.86 5.62
C VAL A 201 15.84 -4.02 5.27
N ASN A 202 16.63 -3.71 6.29
CA ASN A 202 17.81 -2.88 6.18
C ASN A 202 19.03 -3.72 6.55
N LEU A 203 19.96 -3.86 5.61
CA LEU A 203 21.27 -4.42 5.83
C LEU A 203 22.23 -3.28 6.17
N LEU A 204 22.92 -3.40 7.29
CA LEU A 204 24.07 -2.58 7.63
C LEU A 204 25.32 -3.44 7.56
N TYR A 205 26.28 -3.01 6.76
CA TYR A 205 27.60 -3.63 6.64
C TYR A 205 28.65 -2.69 7.21
N LYS A 206 29.39 -3.13 8.23
CA LYS A 206 30.37 -2.31 8.98
C LYS A 206 29.76 -0.98 9.48
N GLY A 207 28.51 -1.04 9.93
CA GLY A 207 27.76 0.13 10.41
C GLY A 207 27.16 1.03 9.32
N ILE A 208 27.45 0.78 8.03
CA ILE A 208 26.93 1.58 6.92
C ILE A 208 25.74 0.87 6.29
N GLN A 209 24.62 1.58 6.15
CA GLN A 209 23.43 1.05 5.48
C GLN A 209 23.71 0.80 4.00
N ILE A 210 23.37 -0.39 3.52
CA ILE A 210 23.39 -0.74 2.10
C ILE A 210 22.06 -0.30 1.47
N ILE A 211 22.14 0.51 0.42
CA ILE A 211 20.99 1.09 -0.29
C ILE A 211 20.91 0.47 -1.70
N PRO A 212 19.70 0.19 -2.22
CA PRO A 212 19.54 -0.31 -3.58
C PRO A 212 19.63 0.84 -4.58
N TYR A 213 20.82 1.43 -4.75
CA TYR A 213 21.03 2.62 -5.58
C TYR A 213 20.50 2.42 -7.00
N SER A 214 20.65 1.22 -7.55
CA SER A 214 20.24 0.91 -8.92
C SER A 214 18.72 0.94 -9.12
N ASP A 215 17.91 0.81 -8.08
CA ASP A 215 16.45 0.86 -8.16
C ASP A 215 15.94 2.20 -8.71
N VAL A 216 16.74 3.25 -8.55
CA VAL A 216 16.49 4.58 -9.14
C VAL A 216 16.33 4.51 -10.67
N VAL A 217 17.03 3.59 -11.34
CA VAL A 217 17.03 3.45 -12.80
C VAL A 217 16.49 2.11 -13.30
N LYS A 218 16.32 1.11 -12.43
CA LYS A 218 15.72 -0.18 -12.79
C LYS A 218 14.21 -0.13 -12.95
N TYR A 219 13.56 0.81 -12.27
CA TYR A 219 12.11 0.95 -12.27
C TYR A 219 11.70 2.31 -12.83
N TYR A 220 10.58 2.35 -13.55
CA TYR A 220 10.03 3.59 -14.07
C TYR A 220 9.78 4.59 -12.94
N PHE A 221 9.07 4.17 -11.89
CA PHE A 221 8.92 4.99 -10.70
C PHE A 221 9.64 4.33 -9.52
N ALA A 222 10.32 5.16 -8.74
CA ALA A 222 10.94 4.80 -7.48
C ALA A 222 10.80 5.98 -6.52
N ASN A 223 10.27 5.75 -5.32
CA ASN A 223 10.14 6.80 -4.31
C ASN A 223 11.50 7.08 -3.65
N MET A 224 12.13 8.20 -3.99
CA MET A 224 13.49 8.53 -3.54
C MET A 224 13.62 8.65 -2.03
N GLN A 225 12.60 9.19 -1.36
CA GLN A 225 12.60 9.34 0.10
C GLN A 225 12.59 7.99 0.80
N ASP A 226 11.91 7.01 0.18
CA ASP A 226 11.80 5.65 0.69
C ASP A 226 13.07 4.85 0.42
N LEU A 227 13.66 4.94 -0.78
CA LEU A 227 14.87 4.18 -1.14
C LEU A 227 16.04 4.42 -0.17
N CYS A 228 16.14 5.60 0.43
CA CYS A 228 17.19 5.91 1.41
C CYS A 228 17.00 5.20 2.76
N GLN A 229 15.86 4.56 3.00
CA GLN A 229 15.48 4.03 4.31
C GLN A 229 15.53 2.51 4.42
N PHE A 230 15.86 1.79 3.35
CA PHE A 230 15.95 0.33 3.36
C PHE A 230 16.93 -0.22 2.34
N THR A 231 17.28 -1.49 2.51
CA THR A 231 17.95 -2.28 1.47
C THR A 231 16.93 -2.97 0.58
N ARG A 232 15.84 -3.48 1.17
CA ARG A 232 14.68 -4.08 0.48
C ARG A 232 13.37 -3.67 1.16
N GLN A 233 12.33 -3.41 0.37
CA GLN A 233 10.97 -3.15 0.89
C GLN A 233 9.94 -4.05 0.22
N TYR A 234 9.50 -5.07 0.95
CA TYR A 234 8.56 -6.07 0.48
C TYR A 234 7.11 -5.65 0.68
N ARG A 235 6.21 -6.27 -0.06
CA ARG A 235 4.78 -6.26 0.27
C ARG A 235 4.57 -6.85 1.67
N PRO A 236 3.66 -6.30 2.49
CA PRO A 236 3.37 -6.86 3.81
C PRO A 236 2.50 -8.11 3.62
N ARG A 237 3.14 -9.23 3.32
CA ARG A 237 2.51 -10.55 3.17
C ARG A 237 3.38 -11.61 3.83
N ARG A 238 2.76 -12.70 4.28
CA ARG A 238 3.48 -13.82 4.92
C ARG A 238 4.57 -14.39 4.02
N GLU A 239 4.30 -14.58 2.73
CA GLU A 239 5.30 -15.08 1.76
C GLU A 239 6.57 -14.21 1.68
N SER A 240 6.50 -12.92 2.02
CA SER A 240 7.64 -12.02 1.97
C SER A 240 8.69 -12.32 3.05
N TRP A 241 8.31 -13.02 4.13
CA TRP A 241 9.27 -13.48 5.13
C TRP A 241 10.30 -14.43 4.54
N GLN A 242 9.88 -15.43 3.75
CA GLN A 242 10.81 -16.37 3.13
C GLN A 242 11.80 -15.65 2.20
N ILE A 243 11.30 -14.73 1.37
CA ILE A 243 12.15 -13.92 0.48
C ILE A 243 13.16 -13.10 1.29
N SER A 244 12.71 -12.48 2.39
CA SER A 244 13.58 -11.68 3.25
C SER A 244 14.63 -12.50 4.00
N LEU A 245 14.28 -13.68 4.51
CA LEU A 245 15.17 -14.54 5.28
C LEU A 245 16.19 -15.23 4.37
N ASN A 246 15.81 -15.63 3.16
CA ASN A 246 16.76 -16.11 2.15
C ASN A 246 17.77 -15.02 1.77
N PHE A 247 17.30 -13.78 1.58
CA PHE A 247 18.19 -12.64 1.35
C PHE A 247 19.21 -12.47 2.49
N VAL A 248 18.80 -12.63 3.76
CA VAL A 248 19.70 -12.57 4.92
C VAL A 248 20.75 -13.68 4.87
N VAL A 249 20.33 -14.92 4.59
CA VAL A 249 21.22 -16.09 4.48
C VAL A 249 22.26 -15.88 3.39
N GLU A 250 21.81 -15.64 2.16
CA GLU A 250 22.67 -15.48 0.98
C GLU A 250 23.68 -14.36 1.18
N THR A 251 23.21 -13.21 1.68
CA THR A 251 24.00 -11.99 1.77
C THR A 251 25.01 -12.04 2.90
N THR A 252 24.63 -12.60 4.06
CA THR A 252 25.56 -12.75 5.19
C THR A 252 26.61 -13.81 4.87
N ASN A 253 26.21 -14.95 4.29
CA ASN A 253 27.16 -15.99 3.92
C ASN A 253 28.17 -15.49 2.87
N LEU A 254 27.73 -14.66 1.91
CA LEU A 254 28.64 -14.00 0.97
C LEU A 254 29.59 -13.04 1.68
N ALA A 255 29.08 -12.21 2.59
CA ALA A 255 29.90 -11.26 3.36
C ALA A 255 30.96 -11.97 4.22
N HIS A 256 30.64 -13.15 4.76
CA HIS A 256 31.55 -13.96 5.56
C HIS A 256 32.59 -14.68 4.69
N ALA A 257 32.15 -15.37 3.64
CA ALA A 257 33.01 -16.22 2.82
C ALA A 257 33.89 -15.42 1.84
N ASN A 258 33.39 -14.30 1.31
CA ASN A 258 34.11 -13.48 0.35
C ASN A 258 33.71 -11.98 0.47
N PRO A 259 34.31 -11.24 1.42
CA PRO A 259 34.03 -9.82 1.62
C PRO A 259 34.23 -8.95 0.37
N GLU A 260 35.23 -9.25 -0.46
CA GLU A 260 35.48 -8.50 -1.70
C GLU A 260 34.33 -8.69 -2.71
N GLN A 261 33.88 -9.93 -2.88
CA GLN A 261 32.74 -10.23 -3.74
C GLN A 261 31.44 -9.63 -3.18
N PHE A 262 31.27 -9.59 -1.86
CA PHE A 262 30.17 -8.87 -1.23
C PHE A 262 30.18 -7.39 -1.59
N VAL A 263 31.31 -6.69 -1.41
CA VAL A 263 31.47 -5.27 -1.75
C VAL A 263 31.21 -5.04 -3.24
N LYS A 264 31.72 -5.94 -4.09
CA LYS A 264 31.45 -5.88 -5.53
C LYS A 264 29.95 -5.98 -5.82
N THR A 265 29.27 -6.98 -5.26
CA THR A 265 27.85 -7.24 -5.55
C THR A 265 26.93 -6.15 -4.99
N TRP A 266 27.10 -5.75 -3.73
CA TRP A 266 26.12 -4.92 -3.02
C TRP A 266 26.46 -3.43 -3.00
N ILE A 267 27.68 -3.05 -3.39
CA ILE A 267 28.10 -1.66 -3.42
C ILE A 267 28.51 -1.28 -4.84
N LYS A 268 29.56 -1.90 -5.38
CA LYS A 268 30.11 -1.49 -6.68
C LYS A 268 29.11 -1.67 -7.82
N ASN A 269 28.52 -2.85 -7.96
CA ASN A 269 27.56 -3.12 -9.04
C ASN A 269 26.32 -2.22 -8.92
N GLU A 270 25.80 -1.98 -7.72
CA GLU A 270 24.66 -1.09 -7.50
C GLU A 270 24.96 0.34 -7.95
N LEU A 271 26.17 0.86 -7.65
CA LEU A 271 26.62 2.18 -8.09
C LEU A 271 26.88 2.23 -9.60
N GLU A 272 27.53 1.21 -10.17
CA GLU A 272 27.77 1.11 -11.60
C GLU A 272 26.46 1.06 -12.40
N GLU A 273 25.49 0.28 -11.95
CA GLU A 273 24.19 0.17 -12.59
C GLU A 273 23.40 1.47 -12.49
N MET A 274 23.38 2.11 -11.31
CA MET A 274 22.80 3.44 -11.13
C MET A 274 23.42 4.42 -12.13
N MET A 275 24.74 4.60 -12.11
CA MET A 275 25.42 5.59 -12.96
C MET A 275 25.26 5.28 -14.43
N LYS A 276 25.30 4.01 -14.84
CA LYS A 276 25.01 3.60 -16.22
C LYS A 276 23.59 3.97 -16.63
N GLY A 277 22.60 3.81 -15.75
CA GLY A 277 21.23 4.23 -16.02
C GLY A 277 21.07 5.75 -16.09
N LEU A 278 21.69 6.49 -15.17
CA LEU A 278 21.64 7.95 -15.16
C LEU A 278 22.27 8.55 -16.43
N ARG A 279 23.39 7.98 -16.90
CA ARG A 279 23.99 8.36 -18.19
C ARG A 279 23.02 8.13 -19.35
N ARG A 280 22.39 6.94 -19.44
CA ARG A 280 21.41 6.66 -20.51
C ARG A 280 20.21 7.61 -20.46
N LEU A 281 19.72 7.95 -19.27
CA LEU A 281 18.66 8.94 -19.09
C LEU A 281 19.11 10.33 -19.55
N ASN A 282 20.35 10.70 -19.25
CA ASN A 282 20.90 11.97 -19.70
C ASN A 282 21.04 12.04 -21.23
N ASP A 283 21.50 10.96 -21.85
CA ASP A 283 21.77 10.87 -23.28
C ASP A 283 20.48 10.76 -24.10
N ASN A 284 19.55 9.89 -23.70
CA ASN A 284 18.31 9.63 -24.43
C ASN A 284 17.17 9.13 -23.53
N VAL A 285 16.59 10.04 -22.75
CA VAL A 285 15.44 9.77 -21.88
C VAL A 285 14.25 9.13 -22.61
N LYS A 286 14.01 9.50 -23.87
CA LYS A 286 12.91 8.94 -24.66
C LYS A 286 13.07 7.43 -24.87
N ALA A 287 14.26 6.99 -25.25
CA ALA A 287 14.55 5.57 -25.43
C ALA A 287 14.39 4.78 -24.12
N GLU A 288 14.78 5.35 -22.98
CA GLU A 288 14.60 4.70 -21.68
C GLU A 288 13.10 4.58 -21.30
N ILE A 289 12.29 5.61 -21.52
CA ILE A 289 10.83 5.55 -21.29
C ILE A 289 10.19 4.45 -22.16
N GLU A 290 10.53 4.39 -23.45
CA GLU A 290 10.05 3.33 -24.35
C GLU A 290 10.53 1.93 -23.93
N ASN A 291 11.71 1.83 -23.33
CA ASN A 291 12.23 0.56 -22.83
C ASN A 291 11.42 0.05 -21.64
N PHE A 292 11.04 0.93 -20.70
CA PHE A 292 10.17 0.54 -19.58
C PHE A 292 8.81 0.02 -20.05
N GLU A 293 8.26 0.53 -21.15
CA GLU A 293 7.01 0.03 -21.74
C GLU A 293 7.19 -1.38 -22.33
N LYS A 294 8.34 -1.65 -22.97
CA LYS A 294 8.62 -2.94 -23.65
C LYS A 294 9.07 -4.05 -22.71
N THR A 295 9.82 -3.70 -21.66
CA THR A 295 10.44 -4.67 -20.75
C THR A 295 10.08 -4.33 -19.30
N PRO A 296 8.84 -4.60 -18.88
CA PRO A 296 8.45 -4.42 -17.48
C PRO A 296 9.26 -5.35 -16.58
N ASN A 297 9.68 -4.87 -15.42
CA ASN A 297 10.42 -5.66 -14.45
C ASN A 297 9.44 -6.56 -13.66
N PRO A 298 9.55 -7.89 -13.75
CA PRO A 298 8.61 -8.81 -13.09
C PRO A 298 8.71 -8.75 -11.56
N SER A 299 9.85 -8.33 -11.02
CA SER A 299 10.03 -8.21 -9.56
C SER A 299 9.36 -6.98 -8.96
N ALA A 300 8.90 -6.02 -9.78
CA ALA A 300 8.26 -4.80 -9.29
C ALA A 300 7.05 -5.09 -8.39
N ASP A 301 6.30 -6.15 -8.67
CA ASP A 301 5.09 -6.51 -7.92
C ASP A 301 5.37 -6.96 -6.48
N HIS A 302 6.60 -7.40 -6.20
CA HIS A 302 7.03 -7.79 -4.84
C HIS A 302 7.38 -6.60 -3.95
N PHE A 303 7.55 -5.41 -4.52
CA PHE A 303 8.01 -4.21 -3.81
C PHE A 303 6.90 -3.15 -3.74
N ILE A 304 7.06 -2.19 -2.81
CA ILE A 304 6.08 -1.09 -2.58
C ILE A 304 6.58 0.24 -3.15
N CYS A 305 7.86 0.56 -2.94
CA CYS A 305 8.47 1.84 -3.30
C CYS A 305 8.74 2.03 -4.79
N VAL A 306 8.62 0.96 -5.58
CA VAL A 306 8.91 0.95 -7.00
C VAL A 306 7.73 0.42 -7.80
N ARG A 307 7.61 0.86 -9.04
CA ARG A 307 6.62 0.30 -9.99
C ARG A 307 7.11 0.40 -11.43
N ASN A 308 6.55 -0.47 -12.26
CA ASN A 308 6.63 -0.35 -13.71
C ASN A 308 5.84 0.86 -14.22
N ILE A 309 6.10 1.25 -15.47
CA ILE A 309 5.32 2.26 -16.17
C ILE A 309 3.87 1.75 -16.35
N ASN A 310 2.89 2.62 -16.13
CA ASN A 310 1.48 2.27 -16.25
C ASN A 310 0.83 2.94 -17.48
N HIS A 311 -0.41 2.57 -17.76
CA HIS A 311 -1.14 3.08 -18.92
C HIS A 311 -1.32 4.61 -18.90
N GLN A 312 -1.54 5.20 -17.72
CA GLN A 312 -1.70 6.64 -17.58
C GLN A 312 -0.38 7.38 -17.87
N ASP A 313 0.75 6.85 -17.40
CA ASP A 313 2.08 7.42 -17.71
C ASP A 313 2.31 7.46 -19.23
N ILE A 314 1.94 6.38 -19.95
CA ILE A 314 2.10 6.30 -21.40
C ILE A 314 1.19 7.31 -22.12
N GLN A 315 -0.05 7.47 -21.67
CA GLN A 315 -0.97 8.48 -22.22
C GLN A 315 -0.45 9.89 -21.98
N ASP A 316 0.01 10.19 -20.77
CA ASP A 316 0.58 11.49 -20.42
C ASP A 316 1.85 11.78 -21.25
N TYR A 317 2.69 10.77 -21.48
CA TYR A 317 3.90 10.91 -22.30
C TYR A 317 3.57 11.23 -23.76
N LYS A 318 2.54 10.59 -24.32
CA LYS A 318 2.07 10.88 -25.68
C LYS A 318 1.50 12.29 -25.81
N ALA A 319 0.86 12.80 -24.76
CA ALA A 319 0.28 14.14 -24.73
C ALA A 319 1.33 15.25 -24.52
N TYR A 320 2.34 15.00 -23.69
CA TYR A 320 3.34 15.99 -23.26
C TYR A 320 4.78 15.46 -23.35
N PRO A 321 5.24 15.03 -24.54
CA PRO A 321 6.47 14.25 -24.66
C PRO A 321 7.73 15.02 -24.22
N LYS A 322 7.76 16.34 -24.38
CA LYS A 322 8.92 17.18 -24.02
C LYS A 322 8.93 17.47 -22.52
N GLU A 323 7.82 18.01 -21.99
CA GLU A 323 7.69 18.36 -20.58
C GLU A 323 7.86 17.13 -19.68
N MET A 324 7.23 16.01 -20.05
CA MET A 324 7.31 14.78 -19.27
C MET A 324 8.69 14.13 -19.34
N ALA A 325 9.35 14.13 -20.51
CA ALA A 325 10.73 13.65 -20.64
C ALA A 325 11.69 14.45 -19.75
N ALA A 326 11.63 15.78 -19.81
CA ALA A 326 12.47 16.64 -18.99
C ALA A 326 12.19 16.45 -17.49
N ALA A 327 10.92 16.43 -17.08
CA ALA A 327 10.53 16.23 -15.69
C ALA A 327 10.96 14.84 -15.17
N TYR A 328 10.81 13.79 -15.98
CA TYR A 328 11.24 12.43 -15.63
C TYR A 328 12.77 12.33 -15.49
N LYS A 329 13.51 12.85 -16.48
CA LYS A 329 14.97 12.92 -16.46
C LYS A 329 15.47 13.67 -15.22
N ALA A 330 14.91 14.86 -14.96
CA ALA A 330 15.26 15.70 -13.82
C ALA A 330 14.98 14.98 -12.48
N TYR A 331 13.79 14.38 -12.33
CA TYR A 331 13.41 13.64 -11.12
C TYR A 331 14.39 12.50 -10.82
N LYS A 332 14.75 11.70 -11.83
CA LYS A 332 15.64 10.55 -11.66
C LYS A 332 17.07 10.97 -11.33
N ILE A 333 17.63 11.90 -12.10
CA ILE A 333 19.03 12.33 -11.96
C ILE A 333 19.24 13.13 -10.66
N SER A 334 18.35 14.07 -10.35
CA SER A 334 18.42 14.85 -9.11
C SER A 334 18.06 14.03 -7.88
N GLY A 335 17.10 13.11 -7.99
CA GLY A 335 16.70 12.22 -6.91
C GLY A 335 17.86 11.41 -6.35
N ALA A 336 18.81 10.99 -7.20
CA ALA A 336 20.01 10.27 -6.79
C ALA A 336 20.94 11.09 -5.87
N LEU A 337 20.86 12.42 -5.87
CA LEU A 337 21.60 13.27 -4.92
C LEU A 337 21.19 13.03 -3.46
N ASN A 338 20.03 12.41 -3.21
CA ASN A 338 19.63 12.02 -1.86
C ASN A 338 20.51 10.91 -1.27
N PHE A 339 21.26 10.19 -2.10
CA PHE A 339 22.19 9.17 -1.63
C PHE A 339 23.53 9.72 -1.14
N LEU A 340 23.85 11.01 -1.38
CA LEU A 340 25.17 11.57 -1.12
C LEU A 340 25.66 11.40 0.32
N ASP A 341 24.78 11.50 1.32
CA ASP A 341 25.16 11.33 2.73
C ASP A 341 25.67 9.91 3.00
N ASN A 342 24.97 8.91 2.45
CA ASN A 342 25.34 7.51 2.59
C ASN A 342 26.53 7.14 1.70
N LEU A 343 26.65 7.70 0.49
CA LEU A 343 27.82 7.56 -0.36
C LEU A 343 29.07 8.15 0.28
N SER A 344 28.94 9.26 1.01
CA SER A 344 30.05 9.89 1.73
C SER A 344 30.55 8.99 2.86
N GLN A 345 29.65 8.34 3.60
CA GLN A 345 30.05 7.33 4.59
C GLN A 345 30.75 6.13 3.93
N LEU A 346 30.26 5.68 2.76
CA LEU A 346 30.92 4.61 2.02
C LEU A 346 32.29 5.00 1.49
N SER A 347 32.50 6.25 1.08
CA SER A 347 33.78 6.71 0.51
C SER A 347 34.90 6.81 1.55
N GLU A 348 34.56 6.97 2.83
CA GLU A 348 35.50 6.84 3.94
C GLU A 348 36.10 5.43 4.05
N VAL A 349 35.36 4.41 3.61
CA VAL A 349 35.78 3.00 3.66
C VAL A 349 36.28 2.49 2.30
N TYR A 350 35.69 2.97 1.21
CA TYR A 350 35.94 2.52 -0.15
C TYR A 350 36.23 3.70 -1.08
N THR A 351 37.51 3.92 -1.36
CA THR A 351 37.99 5.10 -2.11
C THR A 351 37.34 5.28 -3.49
N PHE A 352 37.03 4.18 -4.19
CA PHE A 352 36.39 4.22 -5.52
C PHE A 352 35.00 4.90 -5.51
N VAL A 353 34.34 5.01 -4.35
CA VAL A 353 33.02 5.65 -4.23
C VAL A 353 33.12 7.16 -4.48
N GLY A 354 34.28 7.77 -4.21
CA GLY A 354 34.52 9.20 -4.47
C GLY A 354 34.37 9.60 -5.94
N ASP A 355 34.75 8.70 -6.86
CA ASP A 355 34.61 8.93 -8.30
C ASP A 355 33.13 8.98 -8.70
N TYR A 356 32.30 8.07 -8.16
CA TYR A 356 30.85 8.07 -8.40
C TYR A 356 30.16 9.30 -7.82
N ILE A 357 30.58 9.78 -6.64
CA ILE A 357 30.06 11.03 -6.05
C ILE A 357 30.34 12.20 -7.00
N SER A 358 31.58 12.33 -7.46
CA SER A 358 32.01 13.42 -8.33
C SER A 358 31.23 13.42 -9.64
N GLU A 359 31.10 12.26 -10.26
CA GLU A 359 30.34 12.11 -11.51
C GLU A 359 28.84 12.37 -11.32
N LEU A 360 28.24 11.89 -10.22
CA LEU A 360 26.83 12.13 -9.92
C LEU A 360 26.53 13.64 -9.82
N LYS A 361 27.41 14.41 -9.18
CA LYS A 361 27.31 15.88 -9.13
C LYS A 361 27.44 16.50 -10.53
N GLN A 362 28.40 16.04 -11.34
CA GLN A 362 28.61 16.55 -12.70
C GLN A 362 27.40 16.33 -13.61
N ILE A 363 26.83 15.12 -13.65
CA ILE A 363 25.64 14.82 -14.47
C ILE A 363 24.46 15.69 -14.04
N ASN A 364 24.30 15.91 -12.73
CA ASN A 364 23.26 16.79 -12.20
C ASN A 364 23.43 18.25 -12.63
N MET A 365 24.65 18.78 -12.57
CA MET A 365 24.92 20.15 -13.06
C MET A 365 24.69 20.28 -14.57
N ALA A 366 24.97 19.24 -15.35
CA ALA A 366 24.83 19.26 -16.80
C ALA A 366 23.37 19.39 -17.28
N ILE A 367 22.40 18.92 -16.49
CA ILE A 367 20.97 18.98 -16.86
C ILE A 367 20.27 20.27 -16.42
N LEU A 368 20.92 21.08 -15.58
CA LEU A 368 20.34 22.31 -15.02
C LEU A 368 19.88 23.31 -16.10
N PRO A 369 20.65 23.59 -17.18
CA PRO A 369 20.21 24.51 -18.23
C PRO A 369 18.97 24.01 -18.98
N GLU A 370 18.86 22.69 -19.20
CA GLU A 370 17.70 22.08 -19.84
C GLU A 370 16.44 22.28 -18.99
N ILE A 371 16.56 22.06 -17.67
CA ILE A 371 15.47 22.28 -16.71
C ILE A 371 14.96 23.72 -16.77
N GLU A 372 15.87 24.71 -16.74
CA GLU A 372 15.50 26.13 -16.76
C GLU A 372 14.75 26.52 -18.04
N ILE A 373 15.23 26.03 -19.19
CA ILE A 373 14.56 26.25 -20.50
C ILE A 373 13.14 25.66 -20.49
N VAL A 374 12.96 24.44 -19.97
CA VAL A 374 11.65 23.78 -19.95
C VAL A 374 10.69 24.50 -18.99
N ILE A 375 11.16 24.94 -17.83
CA ILE A 375 10.36 25.74 -16.89
C ILE A 375 9.83 27.00 -17.58
N SER A 376 10.72 27.79 -18.21
CA SER A 376 10.31 29.02 -18.89
C SER A 376 9.31 28.76 -20.03
N ASN A 377 9.48 27.67 -20.79
CA ASN A 377 8.52 27.28 -21.82
C ASN A 377 7.15 26.94 -21.24
N ILE A 378 7.12 26.19 -20.13
CA ILE A 378 5.87 25.85 -19.43
C ILE A 378 5.18 27.13 -18.91
N GLU A 379 5.91 28.07 -18.33
CA GLU A 379 5.36 29.33 -17.82
C GLU A 379 4.70 30.18 -18.91
N ASN A 380 5.33 30.26 -20.08
CA ASN A 380 4.76 30.94 -21.24
C ASN A 380 3.45 30.29 -21.67
N THR A 381 3.42 28.96 -21.79
CA THR A 381 2.20 28.22 -22.15
C THR A 381 1.11 28.36 -21.09
N LEU A 382 1.46 28.32 -19.79
CA LEU A 382 0.50 28.50 -18.71
C LEU A 382 -0.13 29.90 -18.74
N THR A 383 0.65 30.93 -19.05
CA THR A 383 0.15 32.31 -19.18
C THR A 383 -0.90 32.41 -20.29
N GLU A 384 -0.62 31.81 -21.46
CA GLU A 384 -1.56 31.77 -22.57
C GLU A 384 -2.85 31.00 -22.22
N LEU A 385 -2.71 29.80 -21.65
CA LEU A 385 -3.86 28.95 -21.28
C LEU A 385 -4.75 29.61 -20.22
N ARG A 386 -4.17 30.32 -19.25
CA ARG A 386 -4.93 31.09 -18.24
C ARG A 386 -5.71 32.22 -18.90
N GLY A 387 -5.11 32.94 -19.86
CA GLY A 387 -5.83 33.94 -20.66
C GLY A 387 -7.02 33.36 -21.43
N GLN A 388 -6.83 32.19 -22.06
CA GLN A 388 -7.92 31.47 -22.76
C GLN A 388 -9.02 31.02 -21.79
N LEU A 389 -8.64 30.51 -20.61
CA LEU A 389 -9.55 30.07 -19.56
C LEU A 389 -10.42 31.23 -19.05
N ASP A 390 -9.81 32.39 -18.78
CA ASP A 390 -10.51 33.58 -18.31
C ASP A 390 -11.49 34.09 -19.36
N ALA A 391 -11.08 34.12 -20.64
CA ALA A 391 -11.97 34.48 -21.74
C ALA A 391 -13.18 33.54 -21.86
N LEU A 392 -12.98 32.22 -21.72
CA LEU A 392 -14.07 31.24 -21.74
C LEU A 392 -14.99 31.37 -20.53
N LYS A 393 -14.45 31.62 -19.34
CA LYS A 393 -15.23 31.89 -18.12
C LYS A 393 -16.10 33.14 -18.28
N SER A 394 -15.53 34.24 -18.79
CA SER A 394 -16.30 35.46 -19.08
C SER A 394 -17.37 35.22 -20.14
N LYS A 395 -17.07 34.43 -21.19
CA LYS A 395 -18.07 34.06 -22.20
C LYS A 395 -19.22 33.25 -21.60
N LYS A 396 -18.90 32.28 -20.73
CA LYS A 396 -19.89 31.48 -20.00
C LYS A 396 -20.78 32.35 -19.12
N GLU A 397 -20.19 33.24 -18.33
CA GLU A 397 -20.94 34.15 -17.45
C GLU A 397 -21.87 35.08 -18.26
N ALA A 398 -21.39 35.61 -19.38
CA ALA A 398 -22.21 36.44 -20.27
C ALA A 398 -23.37 35.64 -20.89
N LEU A 399 -23.15 34.37 -21.22
CA LEU A 399 -24.19 33.47 -21.72
C LEU A 399 -25.23 33.13 -20.62
N GLU A 400 -24.77 32.85 -19.40
CA GLU A 400 -25.64 32.60 -18.24
C GLU A 400 -26.54 33.82 -17.94
N LYS A 401 -26.00 35.05 -18.01
CA LYS A 401 -26.79 36.28 -17.89
C LYS A 401 -27.86 36.41 -18.97
N LYS A 402 -27.60 35.97 -20.20
CA LYS A 402 -28.60 35.94 -21.29
C LYS A 402 -29.66 34.86 -21.08
N MET A 403 -29.31 33.76 -20.41
CA MET A 403 -30.24 32.66 -20.10
C MET A 403 -31.15 32.98 -18.91
N GLU A 404 -30.74 33.86 -18.00
CA GLU A 404 -31.46 34.22 -16.77
C GLU A 404 -32.95 34.54 -16.97
N PRO A 405 -33.39 35.32 -17.98
CA PRO A 405 -34.81 35.59 -18.17
C PRO A 405 -35.61 34.34 -18.55
N PHE A 406 -35.01 33.42 -19.32
CA PHE A 406 -35.64 32.14 -19.68
C PHE A 406 -35.75 31.22 -18.47
N ILE A 407 -34.70 31.18 -17.64
CA ILE A 407 -34.68 30.39 -16.40
C ILE A 407 -35.78 30.89 -15.46
N LYS A 408 -35.85 32.20 -15.20
CA LYS A 408 -36.91 32.80 -14.36
C LYS A 408 -38.32 32.53 -14.90
N THR A 409 -38.50 32.60 -16.21
CA THR A 409 -39.80 32.30 -16.84
C THR A 409 -40.16 30.82 -16.66
N LEU A 410 -39.21 29.92 -16.85
CA LEU A 410 -39.39 28.48 -16.66
C LEU A 410 -39.68 28.13 -15.19
N GLU A 411 -38.98 28.74 -14.25
CA GLU A 411 -39.20 28.57 -12.80
C GLU A 411 -40.59 29.07 -12.39
N GLY A 412 -40.99 30.26 -12.84
CA GLY A 412 -42.34 30.79 -12.58
C GLY A 412 -43.46 29.95 -13.21
N LEU A 413 -43.19 29.20 -14.28
CA LEU A 413 -44.11 28.21 -14.84
C LEU A 413 -44.19 26.94 -13.98
N LYS A 414 -43.06 26.51 -13.40
CA LYS A 414 -42.97 25.34 -12.52
C LYS A 414 -43.62 25.59 -11.16
N GLU A 415 -43.45 26.77 -10.57
CA GLU A 415 -44.04 27.12 -9.26
C GLU A 415 -45.58 27.11 -9.26
N LYS A 416 -46.20 27.32 -10.42
CA LYS A 416 -47.67 27.33 -10.58
C LYS A 416 -48.27 25.94 -10.78
N LYS A 417 -47.46 24.89 -10.76
CA LYS A 417 -47.85 23.53 -11.15
C LYS A 417 -47.26 22.50 -10.20
N ASP A 418 -47.92 21.34 -10.14
CA ASP A 418 -47.44 20.19 -9.38
C ASP A 418 -46.08 19.70 -9.92
N SER A 419 -45.20 19.26 -9.03
CA SER A 419 -43.86 18.77 -9.35
C SER A 419 -43.85 17.61 -10.34
N SER A 420 -44.90 16.78 -10.36
CA SER A 420 -45.07 15.68 -11.31
C SER A 420 -45.15 16.14 -12.77
N LEU A 421 -45.46 17.42 -13.02
CA LEU A 421 -45.58 18.00 -14.36
C LEU A 421 -44.33 18.76 -14.83
N TRP A 422 -43.30 18.91 -13.97
CA TRP A 422 -42.13 19.73 -14.28
C TRP A 422 -41.37 19.28 -15.52
N TRP A 423 -41.33 17.98 -15.79
CA TRP A 423 -40.70 17.43 -16.99
C TRP A 423 -41.42 17.91 -18.26
N SER A 424 -42.75 17.73 -18.32
CA SER A 424 -43.58 18.16 -19.45
C SER A 424 -43.54 19.67 -19.67
N ILE A 425 -43.49 20.46 -18.58
CA ILE A 425 -43.33 21.92 -18.64
C ILE A 425 -41.97 22.29 -19.23
N THR A 426 -40.90 21.64 -18.79
CA THR A 426 -39.54 21.88 -19.28
C THR A 426 -39.40 21.51 -20.75
N ASP A 427 -39.95 20.37 -21.16
CA ASP A 427 -39.92 19.89 -22.55
C ASP A 427 -40.69 20.83 -23.49
N ASN A 428 -41.91 21.23 -23.11
CA ASN A 428 -42.69 22.19 -23.90
C ASN A 428 -42.01 23.57 -23.96
N PHE A 429 -41.44 24.04 -22.86
CA PHE A 429 -40.71 25.31 -22.85
C PHE A 429 -39.49 25.28 -23.78
N LYS A 430 -38.74 24.18 -23.79
CA LYS A 430 -37.61 23.97 -24.72
C LYS A 430 -38.07 23.97 -26.18
N LYS A 431 -39.19 23.31 -26.52
CA LYS A 431 -39.77 23.32 -27.87
C LYS A 431 -40.20 24.72 -28.31
N LEU A 432 -40.80 25.49 -27.40
CA LEU A 432 -41.25 26.86 -27.67
C LEU A 432 -40.12 27.89 -27.68
N ASN A 433 -38.96 27.58 -27.09
CA ASN A 433 -37.80 28.45 -27.02
C ASN A 433 -36.54 27.79 -27.59
N PRO A 434 -36.45 27.55 -28.92
CA PRO A 434 -35.27 26.91 -29.53
C PRO A 434 -33.96 27.66 -29.27
N GLN A 435 -34.01 28.98 -29.12
CA GLN A 435 -32.87 29.81 -28.75
C GLN A 435 -32.30 29.48 -27.36
N TYR A 436 -33.16 29.12 -26.40
CA TYR A 436 -32.74 28.70 -25.08
C TYR A 436 -32.03 27.34 -25.13
N CYS A 437 -32.52 26.40 -25.95
CA CYS A 437 -31.83 25.13 -26.19
C CYS A 437 -30.43 25.34 -26.76
N LYS A 438 -30.29 26.19 -27.79
CA LYS A 438 -28.97 26.54 -28.36
C LYS A 438 -28.01 27.12 -27.32
N MET A 439 -28.51 27.93 -26.39
CA MET A 439 -27.70 28.49 -25.30
C MET A 439 -27.27 27.42 -24.28
N ILE A 440 -28.12 26.43 -23.99
CA ILE A 440 -27.74 25.26 -23.17
C ILE A 440 -26.59 24.50 -23.85
N ASP A 441 -26.75 24.17 -25.13
CA ASP A 441 -25.74 23.42 -25.89
C ASP A 441 -24.41 24.20 -25.95
N GLU A 442 -24.46 25.52 -26.21
CA GLU A 442 -23.26 26.36 -26.20
C GLU A 442 -22.61 26.45 -24.81
N LYS A 443 -23.40 26.50 -23.74
CA LYS A 443 -22.89 26.50 -22.36
C LYS A 443 -22.20 25.18 -22.02
N GLU A 444 -22.77 24.05 -22.43
CA GLU A 444 -22.16 22.72 -22.23
C GLU A 444 -20.83 22.60 -22.97
N GLU A 445 -20.76 23.05 -24.22
CA GLU A 445 -19.52 23.07 -25.01
C GLU A 445 -18.45 23.99 -24.39
N ILE A 446 -18.84 25.19 -23.93
CA ILE A 446 -17.91 26.08 -23.21
C ILE A 446 -17.42 25.42 -21.92
N GLN A 447 -18.30 24.78 -21.16
CA GLN A 447 -17.93 24.10 -19.92
C GLN A 447 -16.96 22.94 -20.18
N LYS A 448 -17.18 22.16 -21.24
CA LYS A 448 -16.27 21.09 -21.65
C LYS A 448 -14.87 21.64 -21.94
N ARG A 449 -14.76 22.72 -22.72
CA ARG A 449 -13.47 23.38 -23.00
C ARG A 449 -12.80 23.95 -21.75
N ILE A 450 -13.58 24.54 -20.83
CA ILE A 450 -13.07 24.99 -19.52
C ILE A 450 -12.44 23.82 -18.76
N ASN A 451 -13.11 22.67 -18.71
CA ASN A 451 -12.61 21.47 -18.02
C ASN A 451 -11.32 20.96 -18.69
N GLU A 452 -11.28 20.92 -20.02
CA GLU A 452 -10.10 20.50 -20.79
C GLU A 452 -8.89 21.40 -20.53
N ILE A 453 -9.05 22.72 -20.63
CA ILE A 453 -7.97 23.68 -20.37
C ILE A 453 -7.51 23.61 -18.91
N THR A 454 -8.44 23.49 -17.97
CA THR A 454 -8.12 23.35 -16.54
C THR A 454 -7.27 22.11 -16.28
N TYR A 455 -7.61 20.98 -16.90
CA TYR A 455 -6.82 19.75 -16.79
C TYR A 455 -5.42 19.90 -17.39
N ILE A 456 -5.30 20.56 -18.54
CA ILE A 456 -4.00 20.84 -19.19
C ILE A 456 -3.12 21.73 -18.30
N ILE A 457 -3.69 22.78 -17.72
CA ILE A 457 -3.01 23.66 -16.76
C ILE A 457 -2.49 22.85 -15.57
N TYR A 458 -3.36 22.05 -14.94
CA TYR A 458 -2.98 21.20 -13.81
C TYR A 458 -1.80 20.27 -14.13
N LYS A 459 -1.82 19.60 -15.29
CA LYS A 459 -0.71 18.72 -15.71
C LYS A 459 0.60 19.48 -15.88
N ARG A 460 0.57 20.64 -16.53
CA ARG A 460 1.77 21.47 -16.75
C ARG A 460 2.31 22.09 -15.46
N GLU A 461 1.44 22.47 -14.52
CA GLU A 461 1.84 22.91 -13.19
C GLU A 461 2.57 21.80 -12.42
N ASN A 462 2.10 20.55 -12.49
CA ASN A 462 2.81 19.42 -11.88
C ASN A 462 4.21 19.19 -12.50
N PHE A 463 4.33 19.27 -13.83
CA PHE A 463 5.66 19.15 -14.47
C PHE A 463 6.58 20.27 -14.04
N LYS A 464 6.09 21.51 -13.98
CA LYS A 464 6.84 22.67 -13.51
C LYS A 464 7.31 22.47 -12.07
N GLN A 465 6.42 22.07 -11.17
CA GLN A 465 6.75 21.82 -9.76
C GLN A 465 7.87 20.77 -9.63
N ASN A 466 7.75 19.63 -10.32
CA ASN A 466 8.78 18.59 -10.29
C ASN A 466 10.15 19.10 -10.78
N LEU A 467 10.16 19.93 -11.82
CA LEU A 467 11.37 20.55 -12.36
C LEU A 467 11.98 21.57 -11.39
N GLU A 468 11.15 22.40 -10.73
CA GLU A 468 11.59 23.37 -9.73
C GLU A 468 12.18 22.69 -8.48
N GLU A 469 11.55 21.61 -8.00
CA GLU A 469 12.05 20.79 -6.90
C GLU A 469 13.40 20.15 -7.26
N SER A 470 13.52 19.60 -8.49
CA SER A 470 14.77 19.02 -8.99
C SER A 470 15.88 20.08 -9.09
N ARG A 471 15.56 21.26 -9.62
CA ARG A 471 16.48 22.41 -9.72
C ARG A 471 17.00 22.82 -8.34
N LYS A 472 16.09 22.95 -7.36
CA LYS A 472 16.44 23.29 -5.98
C LYS A 472 17.41 22.26 -5.40
N LEU A 473 17.11 20.97 -5.54
CA LEU A 473 17.93 19.89 -5.03
C LEU A 473 19.34 19.87 -5.65
N ILE A 474 19.46 20.13 -6.95
CA ILE A 474 20.75 20.23 -7.65
C ILE A 474 21.59 21.37 -7.08
N ILE A 475 21.00 22.57 -6.94
CA ILE A 475 21.71 23.74 -6.40
C ILE A 475 22.18 23.49 -4.95
N GLU A 476 21.34 22.86 -4.13
CA GLU A 476 21.67 22.59 -2.73
C GLU A 476 22.77 21.53 -2.56
N LYS A 477 22.76 20.47 -3.38
CA LYS A 477 23.58 19.27 -3.13
C LYS A 477 24.71 19.01 -4.14
N ALA A 478 24.63 19.56 -5.35
CA ALA A 478 25.66 19.33 -6.38
C ALA A 478 26.65 20.48 -6.52
N THR A 479 26.33 21.68 -6.00
CA THR A 479 27.20 22.86 -6.06
C THR A 479 28.11 23.00 -4.82
N ASN A 480 27.67 22.46 -3.69
CA ASN A 480 28.48 22.23 -2.48
C ASN A 480 29.11 20.83 -2.56
#